data_AF-A0A8C0WXK1-F1
#
_entry.id   AF-A0A8C0WXK1-F1
#
_cell.length_a   1.000
_cell.length_b   1.000
_cell.length_c   1.000
_cell.angle_alpha   90.00
_cell.angle_beta   90.00
_cell.angle_gamma   90.00
#
_symmetry.space_group_name_H-M   'P 1'
#
loop_
_entity.id
_entity.type
_entity.pdbx_description
1 polymer ?
#
loop_
_entity_poly.entity_id
_entity_poly.type
_entity_poly.pdbx_seq_one_letter_code
_entity_poly.pdbx_strand_id
1 'polypeptide(L)'
;MLRLQRTKMGRLRASLSRGLHHRAVMALRREDVNAWERRAPLAPKHIKGITNLGYKVLIQPSNRRAIHDKEYVKAGGILQEDISEACLILGVKRPPEEKLMSRKTYAFFSHTIKAQEANMSLLDEVLKQEIRLIDYEKMVDHRGIRVVAFGQWAGVAGMINILHGMGLRLLALGHHTPFMHLGMAHNYRNSSQAVQAVRDAGYEISLGLMPKSIGPLTFVFTGTGNVSKGAQEIFNELPCEYVEPHELKEVSQNGDLRKVYGTVLSRHHHLVRKTDGVFDPVEYDKHPERYISRFNTDIAPYTTCLINGIYWEQNTPRLLTRHDAQSLLTPVKSSGITFFKNFFYPYVHTMFGSFLPPFSPASSFPPPPSLSPHPLATRQKLFCLYL
;
A
#
# COMPACT_ATOMS: atom_id res chain seq x y z
N MET A 1 55.85 -43.98 63.67
CA MET A 1 54.82 -43.14 63.02
C MET A 1 55.10 -43.07 61.52
N LEU A 2 54.02 -43.01 60.72
CA LEU A 2 53.88 -43.41 59.31
C LEU A 2 54.71 -42.67 58.23
N ARG A 3 54.96 -43.40 57.13
CA ARG A 3 55.36 -42.97 55.76
C ARG A 3 54.36 -41.99 55.12
N LEU A 4 54.79 -41.15 54.15
CA LEU A 4 54.53 -41.28 52.69
C LEU A 4 54.89 -40.03 51.86
N GLN A 5 55.30 -40.28 50.61
CA GLN A 5 55.68 -39.38 49.51
C GLN A 5 54.53 -38.50 48.96
N ARG A 6 54.88 -37.41 48.23
CA ARG A 6 54.10 -36.83 47.09
C ARG A 6 54.94 -35.76 46.35
N THR A 7 55.57 -36.07 45.20
CA THR A 7 55.16 -35.83 43.78
C THR A 7 55.24 -34.39 43.24
N LYS A 8 56.00 -34.24 42.14
CA LYS A 8 56.11 -33.08 41.22
C LYS A 8 54.76 -32.72 40.60
N MET A 9 54.53 -31.42 40.34
CA MET A 9 53.57 -30.98 39.32
C MET A 9 54.05 -29.70 38.63
N GLY A 10 54.33 -29.81 37.33
CA GLY A 10 54.78 -28.72 36.47
C GLY A 10 53.68 -27.69 36.19
N ARG A 11 54.05 -26.42 36.10
CA ARG A 11 53.15 -25.33 35.67
C ARG A 11 53.09 -25.29 34.14
N LEU A 12 52.03 -25.86 33.57
CA LEU A 12 51.58 -25.54 32.22
C LEU A 12 50.87 -24.18 32.24
N ARG A 13 51.49 -23.16 31.66
CA ARG A 13 50.83 -21.89 31.32
C ARG A 13 49.91 -22.15 30.12
N ALA A 14 48.61 -22.31 30.37
CA ALA A 14 47.61 -22.27 29.33
C ALA A 14 47.42 -20.82 28.86
N SER A 15 47.76 -20.58 27.59
CA SER A 15 47.42 -19.37 26.84
C SER A 15 45.90 -19.26 26.71
N LEU A 16 45.29 -18.31 27.42
CA LEU A 16 43.90 -17.92 27.22
C LEU A 16 43.81 -17.07 25.94
N SER A 17 43.64 -17.73 24.79
CA SER A 17 43.05 -17.06 23.63
C SER A 17 41.60 -16.73 23.98
N ARG A 18 41.33 -15.47 24.33
CA ARG A 18 39.96 -14.94 24.39
C ARG A 18 39.43 -14.85 22.96
N GLY A 19 38.99 -15.99 22.43
CA GLY A 19 38.06 -15.99 21.29
C GLY A 19 36.81 -15.25 21.74
N LEU A 20 36.56 -14.08 21.16
CA LEU A 20 35.25 -13.43 21.22
C LEU A 20 34.25 -14.34 20.50
N HIS A 21 33.73 -15.34 21.21
CA HIS A 21 32.55 -16.07 20.77
C HIS A 21 31.42 -15.04 20.73
N HIS A 22 31.15 -14.51 19.54
CA HIS A 22 29.95 -13.71 19.35
C HIS A 22 28.74 -14.53 19.82
N ARG A 23 27.82 -13.86 20.52
CA ARG A 23 26.44 -14.34 20.72
C ARG A 23 25.83 -14.72 19.36
N ALA A 24 24.67 -15.39 19.39
CA ALA A 24 23.85 -15.71 18.22
C ALA A 24 23.92 -14.60 17.12
N VAL A 25 24.24 -14.99 15.89
CA VAL A 25 24.46 -14.07 14.76
C VAL A 25 23.18 -13.91 13.97
N MET A 26 22.78 -12.66 13.72
CA MET A 26 21.61 -12.32 12.91
C MET A 26 22.05 -11.75 11.56
N ALA A 27 21.31 -12.06 10.49
CA ALA A 27 21.51 -11.46 9.18
C ALA A 27 20.25 -10.75 8.68
N LEU A 28 20.46 -9.57 8.08
CA LEU A 28 19.49 -8.90 7.23
C LEU A 28 19.79 -9.26 5.78
N ARG A 29 18.95 -10.12 5.17
CA ARG A 29 19.16 -10.51 3.78
C ARG A 29 18.81 -9.37 2.81
N ARG A 30 19.29 -9.47 1.57
CA ARG A 30 18.82 -8.62 0.47
C ARG A 30 17.50 -9.18 -0.06
N GLU A 31 16.56 -8.30 -0.39
CA GLU A 31 15.33 -8.68 -1.08
C GLU A 31 15.59 -8.87 -2.58
N ASP A 32 15.03 -9.94 -3.14
CA ASP A 32 15.25 -10.35 -4.53
C ASP A 32 13.97 -10.82 -5.25
N VAL A 33 12.81 -10.74 -4.59
CA VAL A 33 11.51 -11.14 -5.16
C VAL A 33 11.15 -10.34 -6.42
N ASN A 34 11.43 -9.04 -6.44
CA ASN A 34 11.29 -8.17 -7.60
C ASN A 34 12.07 -6.86 -7.40
N ALA A 35 12.10 -6.00 -8.43
CA ALA A 35 12.81 -4.72 -8.38
C ALA A 35 12.15 -3.67 -7.46
N TRP A 36 10.87 -3.85 -7.12
CA TRP A 36 10.05 -2.89 -6.37
C TRP A 36 10.03 -3.15 -4.86
N GLU A 37 10.42 -4.34 -4.39
CA GLU A 37 10.58 -4.62 -2.97
C GLU A 37 11.87 -3.98 -2.45
N ARG A 38 11.72 -2.76 -1.93
CA ARG A 38 12.81 -1.93 -1.41
C ARG A 38 12.80 -1.84 0.10
N ARG A 39 11.84 -2.47 0.80
CA ARG A 39 11.77 -2.41 2.25
C ARG A 39 12.87 -3.26 2.89
N ALA A 40 13.04 -3.08 4.19
CA ALA A 40 13.87 -3.91 5.03
C ALA A 40 13.08 -4.23 6.32
N PRO A 41 13.20 -5.44 6.89
CA PRO A 41 12.48 -5.79 8.12
C PRO A 41 12.96 -4.99 9.33
N LEU A 42 14.20 -4.47 9.32
CA LEU A 42 14.76 -3.66 10.39
C LEU A 42 15.34 -2.34 9.85
N ALA A 43 15.06 -1.25 10.58
CA ALA A 43 15.66 0.06 10.37
C ALA A 43 17.02 0.17 11.09
N PRO A 44 17.91 1.10 10.68
CA PRO A 44 19.19 1.33 11.34
C PRO A 44 19.11 1.51 12.85
N LYS A 45 18.06 2.19 13.36
CA LYS A 45 17.84 2.33 14.81
C LYS A 45 17.67 0.98 15.53
N HIS A 46 17.03 -0.01 14.89
CA HIS A 46 16.88 -1.35 15.45
C HIS A 46 18.21 -2.10 15.43
N ILE A 47 18.98 -1.96 14.35
CA ILE A 47 20.32 -2.55 14.26
C ILE A 47 21.21 -2.01 15.38
N LYS A 48 21.21 -0.70 15.60
CA LYS A 48 21.95 -0.06 16.71
C LYS A 48 21.53 -0.61 18.07
N GLY A 49 20.24 -0.82 18.30
CA GLY A 49 19.75 -1.44 19.53
C GLY A 49 20.30 -2.85 19.73
N ILE A 50 20.29 -3.68 18.68
CA ILE A 50 20.74 -5.08 18.73
C ILE A 50 22.26 -5.18 18.89
N THR A 51 23.03 -4.32 18.21
CA THR A 51 24.49 -4.29 18.31
C THR A 51 24.94 -3.78 19.69
N ASN A 52 24.23 -2.80 20.26
CA ASN A 52 24.47 -2.35 21.65
C ASN A 52 24.22 -3.46 22.69
N LEU A 53 23.34 -4.42 22.39
CA LEU A 53 23.16 -5.63 23.20
C LEU A 53 24.27 -6.68 23.00
N GLY A 54 25.29 -6.39 22.17
CA GLY A 54 26.45 -7.27 21.94
C GLY A 54 26.21 -8.39 20.92
N TYR A 55 25.12 -8.33 20.13
CA TYR A 55 24.87 -9.29 19.05
C TYR A 55 25.53 -8.83 17.75
N LYS A 56 26.09 -9.80 17.01
CA LYS A 56 26.63 -9.56 15.67
C LYS A 56 25.47 -9.51 14.67
N VAL A 57 25.42 -8.44 13.87
CA VAL A 57 24.41 -8.25 12.82
C VAL A 57 25.08 -8.13 11.47
N LEU A 58 24.90 -9.16 10.63
CA LEU A 58 25.32 -9.16 9.24
C LEU A 58 24.29 -8.44 8.38
N ILE A 59 24.74 -7.61 7.46
CA ILE A 59 23.92 -6.89 6.50
C ILE A 59 24.36 -7.37 5.12
N GLN A 60 23.50 -8.10 4.45
CA GLN A 60 23.76 -8.44 3.07
C GLN A 60 23.64 -7.15 2.23
N PRO A 61 24.65 -6.80 1.40
CA PRO A 61 24.61 -5.59 0.57
C PRO A 61 23.33 -5.47 -0.25
N SER A 62 22.89 -4.27 -0.61
CA SER A 62 21.78 -4.13 -1.55
C SER A 62 21.76 -2.78 -2.23
N ASN A 63 21.66 -2.77 -3.56
CA ASN A 63 21.44 -1.56 -4.35
C ASN A 63 19.94 -1.22 -4.52
N ARG A 64 19.01 -2.07 -4.05
CA ARG A 64 17.56 -1.87 -4.18
C ARG A 64 16.92 -1.31 -2.92
N ARG A 65 17.42 -1.74 -1.75
CA ARG A 65 16.92 -1.34 -0.43
C ARG A 65 16.79 0.18 -0.33
N ALA A 66 15.66 0.67 0.18
CA ALA A 66 15.37 2.09 0.33
C ALA A 66 16.32 2.78 1.32
N ILE A 67 16.84 2.03 2.28
CA ILE A 67 17.84 2.47 3.24
C ILE A 67 19.21 2.02 2.76
N HIS A 68 20.12 2.97 2.59
CA HIS A 68 21.46 2.70 2.09
C HIS A 68 22.31 1.93 3.11
N ASP A 69 23.14 1.00 2.63
CA ASP A 69 24.07 0.19 3.44
C ASP A 69 24.94 1.00 4.42
N LYS A 70 25.34 2.23 4.07
CA LYS A 70 26.12 3.12 4.95
C LYS A 70 25.40 3.43 6.27
N GLU A 71 24.08 3.54 6.25
CA GLU A 71 23.27 3.78 7.46
C GLU A 71 23.29 2.57 8.39
N TYR A 72 23.32 1.36 7.83
CA TYR A 72 23.42 0.13 8.62
C TYR A 72 24.81 -0.05 9.23
N VAL A 73 25.87 0.25 8.47
CA VAL A 73 27.25 0.24 8.98
C VAL A 73 27.42 1.24 10.13
N LYS A 74 26.89 2.46 9.98
CA LYS A 74 26.87 3.47 11.05
C LYS A 74 26.12 3.02 12.30
N ALA A 75 25.14 2.13 12.16
CA ALA A 75 24.42 1.50 13.25
C ALA A 75 25.14 0.29 13.88
N GLY A 76 26.36 -0.03 13.44
CA GLY A 76 27.15 -1.17 13.93
C GLY A 76 26.90 -2.48 13.19
N GLY A 77 26.13 -2.47 12.10
CA GLY A 77 25.99 -3.63 11.22
C GLY A 77 27.26 -3.91 10.43
N ILE A 78 27.52 -5.18 10.13
CA ILE A 78 28.68 -5.63 9.36
C ILE A 78 28.21 -5.97 7.94
N LEU A 79 28.68 -5.21 6.96
CA LEU A 79 28.35 -5.45 5.55
C LEU A 79 29.09 -6.70 5.06
N GLN A 80 28.35 -7.75 4.66
CA GLN A 80 28.93 -9.04 4.28
C GLN A 80 28.03 -9.76 3.27
N GLU A 81 28.59 -10.25 2.17
CA GLU A 81 27.82 -10.97 1.14
C GLU A 81 27.37 -12.34 1.64
N ASP A 82 28.32 -13.12 2.16
CA ASP A 82 28.06 -14.42 2.75
C ASP A 82 27.44 -14.24 4.15
N ILE A 83 26.19 -14.65 4.31
CA ILE A 83 25.47 -14.60 5.58
C ILE A 83 25.31 -15.98 6.23
N SER A 84 26.05 -16.99 5.76
CA SER A 84 25.98 -18.38 6.23
C SER A 84 26.29 -18.55 7.72
N GLU A 85 27.06 -17.64 8.31
CA GLU A 85 27.34 -17.61 9.76
C GLU A 85 26.08 -17.35 10.60
N ALA A 86 25.09 -16.63 10.04
CA ALA A 86 23.88 -16.27 10.77
C ALA A 86 23.04 -17.49 11.14
N CYS A 87 22.50 -17.50 12.36
CA CYS A 87 21.52 -18.47 12.81
C CYS A 87 20.08 -17.98 12.57
N LEU A 88 19.87 -16.66 12.55
CA LEU A 88 18.60 -16.00 12.26
C LEU A 88 18.74 -15.10 11.03
N ILE A 89 17.93 -15.34 10.00
CA ILE A 89 17.94 -14.58 8.75
C ILE A 89 16.59 -13.88 8.59
N LEU A 90 16.63 -12.56 8.50
CA LEU A 90 15.46 -11.71 8.41
C LEU A 90 15.30 -11.16 7.00
N GLY A 91 14.12 -11.35 6.41
CA GLY A 91 13.68 -10.69 5.18
C GLY A 91 12.28 -10.11 5.35
N VAL A 92 11.82 -9.32 4.39
CA VAL A 92 10.41 -8.92 4.26
C VAL A 92 9.64 -9.99 3.51
N LYS A 93 10.16 -10.43 2.37
CA LYS A 93 9.56 -11.44 1.51
C LYS A 93 10.39 -12.72 1.51
N ARG A 94 9.77 -13.79 1.01
CA ARG A 94 10.42 -15.10 0.87
C ARG A 94 11.66 -15.01 -0.04
N PRO A 95 12.76 -15.70 0.30
CA PRO A 95 13.84 -15.94 -0.66
C PRO A 95 13.39 -16.93 -1.75
N PRO A 96 14.08 -16.95 -2.90
CA PRO A 96 14.07 -18.09 -3.81
C PRO A 96 14.48 -19.36 -3.07
N GLU A 97 13.84 -20.49 -3.42
CA GLU A 97 14.00 -21.78 -2.74
C GLU A 97 15.45 -22.27 -2.80
N GLU A 98 16.13 -22.05 -3.92
CA GLU A 98 17.54 -22.42 -4.14
C GLU A 98 18.53 -21.62 -3.27
N LYS A 99 18.08 -20.52 -2.66
CA LYS A 99 18.91 -19.70 -1.75
C LYS A 99 18.63 -19.97 -0.28
N LEU A 100 17.68 -20.85 0.03
CA LEU A 100 17.47 -21.31 1.39
C LEU A 100 18.70 -22.09 1.86
N MET A 101 19.02 -21.92 3.15
CA MET A 101 20.14 -22.59 3.79
C MET A 101 19.59 -23.50 4.87
N SER A 102 20.07 -24.74 4.88
CA SER A 102 19.54 -25.77 5.77
C SER A 102 19.85 -25.51 7.23
N ARG A 103 18.95 -25.95 8.12
CA ARG A 103 19.05 -25.85 9.58
C ARG A 103 19.25 -24.41 10.08
N LYS A 104 18.66 -23.44 9.38
CA LYS A 104 18.63 -22.02 9.79
C LYS A 104 17.27 -21.65 10.38
N THR A 105 17.23 -20.51 11.06
CA THR A 105 15.97 -19.84 11.40
C THR A 105 15.74 -18.69 10.43
N TYR A 106 14.56 -18.63 9.83
CA TYR A 106 14.14 -17.53 8.96
C TYR A 106 12.96 -16.79 9.56
N ALA A 107 12.89 -15.48 9.36
CA ALA A 107 11.69 -14.70 9.63
C ALA A 107 11.35 -13.77 8.46
N PHE A 108 10.15 -13.95 7.90
CA PHE A 108 9.60 -13.19 6.78
C PHE A 108 8.10 -13.48 6.63
N PHE A 109 7.39 -12.73 5.78
CA PHE A 109 6.02 -13.10 5.37
C PHE A 109 6.07 -14.25 4.36
N SER A 110 5.79 -15.48 4.80
CA SER A 110 5.88 -16.65 3.93
C SER A 110 4.69 -16.79 2.98
N HIS A 111 3.53 -16.26 3.37
CA HIS A 111 2.27 -16.42 2.65
C HIS A 111 1.93 -17.90 2.42
N THR A 112 2.11 -18.73 3.45
CA THR A 112 1.82 -20.18 3.42
C THR A 112 0.65 -20.58 4.33
N ILE A 113 0.32 -19.77 5.35
CA ILE A 113 -0.67 -20.14 6.37
C ILE A 113 -2.11 -20.26 5.85
N LYS A 114 -2.42 -19.67 4.69
CA LYS A 114 -3.74 -19.78 4.04
C LYS A 114 -3.71 -20.77 2.86
N ALA A 115 -2.73 -21.68 2.85
CA ALA A 115 -2.53 -22.68 1.80
C ALA A 115 -2.48 -22.06 0.39
N GLN A 116 -1.81 -20.92 0.23
CA GLN A 116 -1.67 -20.28 -1.07
C GLN A 116 -0.79 -21.13 -1.98
N GLU A 117 -1.41 -21.74 -3.01
CA GLU A 117 -0.79 -22.69 -3.94
C GLU A 117 0.60 -22.24 -4.43
N ALA A 118 0.74 -20.97 -4.83
CA ALA A 118 1.98 -20.39 -5.35
C ALA A 118 3.18 -20.39 -4.36
N ASN A 119 2.95 -20.65 -3.07
CA ASN A 119 4.01 -20.68 -2.06
C ASN A 119 4.09 -22.03 -1.32
N MET A 120 3.34 -23.06 -1.73
CA MET A 120 3.40 -24.35 -1.04
C MET A 120 4.72 -25.09 -1.27
N SER A 121 5.34 -24.93 -2.44
CA SER A 121 6.69 -25.45 -2.72
C SER A 121 7.75 -24.90 -1.76
N LEU A 122 7.63 -23.63 -1.36
CA LEU A 122 8.48 -23.03 -0.34
C LEU A 122 8.34 -23.76 1.00
N LEU A 123 7.12 -24.12 1.38
CA LEU A 123 6.89 -24.82 2.64
C LEU A 123 7.53 -26.22 2.61
N ASP A 124 7.40 -26.93 1.50
CA ASP A 124 8.06 -28.23 1.30
C ASP A 124 9.57 -28.12 1.43
N GLU A 125 10.18 -27.10 0.80
CA GLU A 125 11.62 -26.88 0.89
C GLU A 125 12.06 -26.44 2.30
N VAL A 126 11.26 -25.63 3.00
CA VAL A 126 11.49 -25.28 4.41
C VAL A 126 11.52 -26.52 5.31
N LEU A 127 10.59 -27.46 5.11
CA LEU A 127 10.54 -28.72 5.85
C LEU A 127 11.74 -29.62 5.51
N LYS A 128 12.01 -29.81 4.21
CA LYS A 128 13.12 -30.63 3.70
C LYS A 128 14.48 -30.13 4.19
N GLN A 129 14.67 -28.83 4.28
CA GLN A 129 15.90 -28.20 4.75
C GLN A 129 15.98 -28.07 6.28
N GLU A 130 15.01 -28.59 7.03
CA GLU A 130 14.92 -28.48 8.49
C GLU A 130 14.99 -27.01 8.97
N ILE A 131 14.36 -26.10 8.22
CA ILE A 131 14.35 -24.66 8.53
C ILE A 131 13.27 -24.36 9.56
N ARG A 132 13.64 -23.59 10.59
CA ARG A 132 12.67 -23.00 11.51
C ARG A 132 12.14 -21.68 10.93
N LEU A 133 10.85 -21.63 10.60
CA LEU A 133 10.21 -20.45 10.03
C LEU A 133 9.41 -19.67 11.09
N ILE A 134 9.70 -18.38 11.22
CA ILE A 134 8.94 -17.41 12.02
C ILE A 134 8.15 -16.53 11.04
N ASP A 135 6.87 -16.83 10.85
CA ASP A 135 6.02 -16.05 9.95
C ASP A 135 5.52 -14.76 10.63
N TYR A 136 5.89 -13.61 10.06
CA TYR A 136 5.46 -12.30 10.55
C TYR A 136 3.94 -12.14 10.56
N GLU A 137 3.20 -12.82 9.66
CA GLU A 137 1.74 -12.74 9.60
C GLU A 137 1.08 -13.28 10.87
N LYS A 138 1.75 -14.18 11.60
CA LYS A 138 1.25 -14.83 12.81
C LYS A 138 1.86 -14.30 14.11
N MET A 139 2.71 -13.27 14.03
CA MET A 139 3.22 -12.58 15.22
C MET A 139 2.13 -11.72 15.86
N VAL A 140 1.71 -12.11 17.05
CA VAL A 140 0.70 -11.42 17.86
C VAL A 140 1.23 -11.09 19.25
N ASP A 141 0.64 -10.08 19.89
CA ASP A 141 0.87 -9.78 21.29
C ASP A 141 0.08 -10.73 22.22
N HIS A 142 0.18 -10.49 23.53
CA HIS A 142 -0.53 -11.26 24.56
C HIS A 142 -2.07 -11.17 24.47
N ARG A 143 -2.61 -10.22 23.69
CA ARG A 143 -4.04 -10.05 23.44
C ARG A 143 -4.48 -10.64 22.10
N GLY A 144 -3.57 -11.27 21.36
CA GLY A 144 -3.84 -11.80 20.02
C GLY A 144 -3.84 -10.73 18.92
N ILE A 145 -3.41 -9.50 19.19
CA ILE A 145 -3.33 -8.43 18.19
C ILE A 145 -2.04 -8.57 17.41
N ARG A 146 -2.14 -8.58 16.08
CA ARG A 146 -0.97 -8.68 15.19
C ARG A 146 -0.04 -7.47 15.34
N VAL A 147 1.25 -7.74 15.58
CA VAL A 147 2.26 -6.69 15.86
C VAL A 147 3.04 -6.23 14.64
N VAL A 148 3.07 -7.03 13.56
CA VAL A 148 3.77 -6.65 12.31
C VAL A 148 2.77 -6.45 11.17
N ALA A 149 2.43 -5.20 10.87
CA ALA A 149 1.51 -4.86 9.78
C ALA A 149 1.91 -3.59 9.03
N PHE A 150 1.50 -3.50 7.77
CA PHE A 150 1.79 -2.37 6.88
C PHE A 150 0.55 -1.54 6.53
N GLY A 151 -0.59 -1.81 7.17
CA GLY A 151 -1.89 -1.26 6.76
C GLY A 151 -1.91 0.27 6.62
N GLN A 152 -1.34 0.99 7.59
CA GLN A 152 -1.29 2.45 7.56
C GLN A 152 -0.52 2.98 6.34
N TRP A 153 0.70 2.47 6.11
CA TRP A 153 1.50 2.85 4.96
C TRP A 153 0.89 2.42 3.61
N ALA A 154 0.12 1.32 3.58
CA ALA A 154 -0.65 0.96 2.41
C ALA A 154 -1.74 2.00 2.10
N GLY A 155 -2.41 2.52 3.12
CA GLY A 155 -3.34 3.65 3.00
C GLY A 155 -2.68 4.92 2.47
N VAL A 156 -1.55 5.30 3.06
CA VAL A 156 -0.75 6.47 2.64
C VAL A 156 -0.34 6.37 1.18
N ALA A 157 0.30 5.27 0.79
CA ALA A 157 0.75 5.07 -0.59
C ALA A 157 -0.42 4.95 -1.57
N GLY A 158 -1.50 4.27 -1.16
CA GLY A 158 -2.72 4.11 -1.93
C GLY A 158 -3.37 5.46 -2.24
N MET A 159 -3.53 6.33 -1.24
CA MET A 159 -4.12 7.65 -1.44
C MET A 159 -3.30 8.52 -2.39
N ILE A 160 -1.96 8.54 -2.24
CA ILE A 160 -1.08 9.27 -3.15
C ILE A 160 -1.26 8.78 -4.60
N ASN A 161 -1.30 7.47 -4.80
CA ASN A 161 -1.49 6.89 -6.13
C ASN A 161 -2.89 7.14 -6.70
N ILE A 162 -3.92 7.17 -5.84
CA ILE A 162 -5.29 7.53 -6.23
C ILE A 162 -5.34 8.97 -6.73
N LEU A 163 -4.73 9.92 -6.01
CA LEU A 163 -4.68 11.32 -6.43
C LEU A 163 -3.90 11.49 -7.74
N HIS A 164 -2.77 10.81 -7.90
CA HIS A 164 -2.05 10.76 -9.18
C HIS A 164 -2.94 10.20 -10.32
N GLY A 165 -3.61 9.08 -10.08
CA GLY A 165 -4.52 8.46 -11.04
C GLY A 165 -5.70 9.36 -11.40
N MET A 166 -6.22 10.13 -10.43
CA MET A 166 -7.20 11.19 -10.66
C MET A 166 -6.67 12.24 -11.62
N GLY A 167 -5.45 12.74 -11.39
CA GLY A 167 -4.79 13.71 -12.27
C GLY A 167 -4.72 13.22 -13.71
N LEU A 168 -4.23 11.98 -13.92
CA LEU A 168 -4.14 11.37 -15.25
C LEU A 168 -5.52 11.18 -15.91
N ARG A 169 -6.52 10.71 -15.16
CA ARG A 169 -7.86 10.52 -15.69
C ARG A 169 -8.52 11.83 -16.08
N LEU A 170 -8.45 12.85 -15.22
CA LEU A 170 -9.07 14.14 -15.47
C LEU A 170 -8.39 14.82 -16.66
N LEU A 171 -7.07 14.70 -16.80
CA LEU A 171 -6.35 15.12 -18.00
C LEU A 171 -6.85 14.41 -19.25
N ALA A 172 -7.02 13.09 -19.22
CA ALA A 172 -7.57 12.32 -20.35
C ALA A 172 -9.01 12.71 -20.70
N LEU A 173 -9.75 13.30 -19.76
CA LEU A 173 -11.09 13.84 -19.96
C LEU A 173 -11.08 15.33 -20.37
N GLY A 174 -9.89 15.90 -20.64
CA GLY A 174 -9.72 17.28 -21.10
C GLY A 174 -9.67 18.33 -19.99
N HIS A 175 -9.46 17.92 -18.73
CA HIS A 175 -9.41 18.82 -17.60
C HIS A 175 -7.99 19.01 -17.07
N HIS A 176 -7.56 20.27 -17.00
CA HIS A 176 -6.37 20.65 -16.27
C HIS A 176 -6.71 20.76 -14.78
N THR A 177 -6.07 19.97 -13.91
CA THR A 177 -6.36 19.96 -12.47
C THR A 177 -5.07 19.92 -11.64
N PRO A 178 -5.07 20.44 -10.39
CA PRO A 178 -3.89 20.42 -9.52
C PRO A 178 -3.31 19.01 -9.30
N PHE A 179 -4.15 17.96 -9.37
CA PHE A 179 -3.71 16.57 -9.20
C PHE A 179 -2.74 16.08 -10.29
N MET A 180 -2.67 16.75 -11.45
CA MET A 180 -1.78 16.36 -12.55
C MET A 180 -0.29 16.42 -12.18
N HIS A 181 0.07 17.25 -11.20
CA HIS A 181 1.46 17.43 -10.76
C HIS A 181 1.89 16.39 -9.73
N LEU A 182 0.95 15.58 -9.20
CA LEU A 182 1.28 14.52 -8.25
C LEU A 182 1.93 13.35 -8.97
N GLY A 183 3.07 12.89 -8.48
CA GLY A 183 3.68 11.62 -8.88
C GLY A 183 3.11 10.43 -8.09
N MET A 184 3.37 9.22 -8.59
CA MET A 184 3.14 7.99 -7.81
C MET A 184 4.00 7.96 -6.55
N ALA A 185 3.54 7.28 -5.50
CA ALA A 185 4.19 7.20 -4.20
C ALA A 185 5.68 6.81 -4.27
N HIS A 186 6.07 5.94 -5.21
CA HIS A 186 7.45 5.47 -5.37
C HIS A 186 8.39 6.50 -6.03
N ASN A 187 7.85 7.58 -6.61
CA ASN A 187 8.64 8.67 -7.18
C ASN A 187 9.17 9.62 -6.09
N TYR A 188 8.58 9.60 -4.90
CA TYR A 188 9.05 10.41 -3.78
C TYR A 188 10.13 9.69 -2.99
N ARG A 189 11.15 10.43 -2.56
CA ARG A 189 12.24 9.86 -1.76
C ARG A 189 11.82 9.52 -0.33
N ASN A 190 10.86 10.28 0.20
CA ASN A 190 10.32 10.11 1.55
C ASN A 190 8.88 10.64 1.62
N SER A 191 8.18 10.34 2.72
CA SER A 191 6.80 10.75 2.91
C SER A 191 6.63 12.26 2.97
N SER A 192 7.60 13.02 3.51
CA SER A 192 7.52 14.48 3.59
C SER A 192 7.44 15.14 2.20
N GLN A 193 8.18 14.64 1.22
CA GLN A 193 8.09 15.13 -0.16
C GLN A 193 6.74 14.83 -0.79
N ALA A 194 6.20 13.63 -0.56
CA ALA A 194 4.87 13.27 -1.06
C ALA A 194 3.78 14.14 -0.44
N VAL A 195 3.84 14.37 0.88
CA VAL A 195 2.92 15.26 1.60
C VAL A 195 3.01 16.69 1.07
N GLN A 196 4.22 17.21 0.83
CA GLN A 196 4.38 18.55 0.27
C GLN A 196 3.71 18.68 -1.10
N ALA A 197 3.90 17.70 -2.00
CA ALA A 197 3.24 17.71 -3.30
C ALA A 197 1.70 17.72 -3.18
N VAL A 198 1.15 16.97 -2.23
CA VAL A 198 -0.30 16.98 -1.94
C VAL A 198 -0.76 18.34 -1.39
N ARG A 199 0.02 18.97 -0.51
CA ARG A 199 -0.26 20.33 -0.02
C ARG A 199 -0.24 21.37 -1.13
N ASP A 200 0.71 21.28 -2.05
CA ASP A 200 0.81 22.20 -3.18
C ASP A 200 -0.45 22.09 -4.07
N ALA A 201 -0.89 20.86 -4.37
CA ALA A 201 -2.16 20.63 -5.06
C ALA A 201 -3.36 21.14 -4.25
N GLY A 202 -3.36 20.94 -2.93
CA GLY A 202 -4.37 21.44 -2.00
C GLY A 202 -4.46 22.97 -1.99
N TYR A 203 -3.32 23.66 -2.05
CA TYR A 203 -3.25 25.11 -2.11
C TYR A 203 -3.93 25.63 -3.39
N GLU A 204 -3.62 25.05 -4.55
CA GLU A 204 -4.29 25.40 -5.82
C GLU A 204 -5.80 25.16 -5.77
N ILE A 205 -6.25 24.05 -5.15
CA ILE A 205 -7.68 23.79 -4.92
C ILE A 205 -8.29 24.92 -4.09
N SER A 206 -7.65 25.34 -3.00
CA SER A 206 -8.16 26.40 -2.11
C SER A 206 -8.31 27.77 -2.79
N LEU A 207 -7.49 28.03 -3.82
CA LEU A 207 -7.59 29.22 -4.68
C LEU A 207 -8.72 29.12 -5.72
N GLY A 208 -9.42 27.98 -5.80
CA GLY A 208 -10.51 27.76 -6.75
C GLY A 208 -10.02 27.40 -8.15
N LEU A 209 -8.79 26.86 -8.29
CA LEU A 209 -8.22 26.47 -9.58
C LEU A 209 -8.74 25.12 -10.11
N MET A 210 -9.76 24.56 -9.45
CA MET A 210 -10.48 23.39 -9.95
C MET A 210 -11.49 23.78 -11.04
N PRO A 211 -11.52 23.08 -12.19
CA PRO A 211 -12.51 23.32 -13.23
C PRO A 211 -13.95 23.14 -12.75
N LYS A 212 -14.80 24.16 -12.94
CA LYS A 212 -16.22 24.13 -12.57
C LYS A 212 -17.00 22.98 -13.22
N SER A 213 -16.56 22.51 -14.39
CA SER A 213 -17.18 21.38 -15.11
C SER A 213 -17.10 20.05 -14.38
N ILE A 214 -16.14 19.88 -13.47
CA ILE A 214 -15.98 18.66 -12.67
C ILE A 214 -16.99 18.63 -11.51
N GLY A 215 -17.35 19.81 -10.99
CA GLY A 215 -18.16 19.94 -9.78
C GLY A 215 -17.40 19.56 -8.50
N PRO A 216 -18.11 19.50 -7.36
CA PRO A 216 -17.50 19.11 -6.08
C PRO A 216 -16.95 17.69 -6.11
N LEU A 217 -15.82 17.47 -5.44
CA LEU A 217 -15.20 16.15 -5.32
C LEU A 217 -15.52 15.52 -3.97
N THR A 218 -16.09 14.33 -4.00
CA THR A 218 -16.41 13.54 -2.81
C THR A 218 -15.55 12.26 -2.76
N PHE A 219 -14.84 12.08 -1.66
CA PHE A 219 -13.96 10.96 -1.39
C PHE A 219 -14.57 10.10 -0.29
N VAL A 220 -14.81 8.83 -0.59
CA VAL A 220 -15.45 7.89 0.33
C VAL A 220 -14.46 6.83 0.75
N PHE A 221 -14.18 6.75 2.04
CA PHE A 221 -13.28 5.78 2.66
C PHE A 221 -14.10 4.66 3.28
N THR A 222 -13.88 3.41 2.89
CA THR A 222 -14.55 2.28 3.55
C THR A 222 -13.67 1.67 4.64
N GLY A 223 -14.30 1.34 5.77
CA GLY A 223 -13.62 0.77 6.93
C GLY A 223 -12.94 1.83 7.80
N THR A 224 -12.70 1.45 9.06
CA THR A 224 -12.09 2.31 10.09
C THR A 224 -10.72 1.80 10.55
N GLY A 225 -10.17 0.83 9.82
CA GLY A 225 -8.87 0.23 10.09
C GLY A 225 -7.69 1.08 9.63
N ASN A 226 -6.48 0.54 9.80
CA ASN A 226 -5.22 1.26 9.54
C ASN A 226 -5.09 1.76 8.10
N VAL A 227 -5.59 1.02 7.10
CA VAL A 227 -5.55 1.45 5.69
C VAL A 227 -6.36 2.72 5.49
N SER A 228 -7.60 2.75 5.98
CA SER A 228 -8.46 3.94 5.89
C SER A 228 -7.83 5.14 6.60
N LYS A 229 -7.29 4.93 7.82
CA LYS A 229 -6.60 5.99 8.58
C LYS A 229 -5.39 6.55 7.83
N GLY A 230 -4.55 5.69 7.27
CA GLY A 230 -3.38 6.14 6.50
C GLY A 230 -3.76 6.87 5.21
N ALA A 231 -4.87 6.50 4.56
CA ALA A 231 -5.37 7.25 3.42
C ALA A 231 -5.90 8.64 3.84
N GLN A 232 -6.60 8.70 4.98
CA GLN A 232 -7.09 9.95 5.56
C GLN A 232 -5.93 10.89 5.95
N GLU A 233 -4.79 10.38 6.43
CA GLU A 233 -3.60 11.19 6.71
C GLU A 233 -3.15 12.01 5.49
N ILE A 234 -3.16 11.43 4.30
CA ILE A 234 -2.83 12.14 3.06
C ILE A 234 -3.98 13.03 2.60
N PHE A 235 -5.23 12.56 2.72
CA PHE A 235 -6.39 13.37 2.35
C PHE A 235 -6.50 14.67 3.16
N ASN A 236 -6.13 14.62 4.44
CA ASN A 236 -6.15 15.77 5.35
C ASN A 236 -5.13 16.86 4.98
N GLU A 237 -4.20 16.58 4.05
CA GLU A 237 -3.26 17.56 3.52
C GLU A 237 -3.86 18.39 2.36
N LEU A 238 -5.07 18.03 1.90
CA LEU A 238 -5.90 18.83 1.01
C LEU A 238 -6.82 19.76 1.84
N PRO A 239 -7.38 20.84 1.25
CA PRO A 239 -8.44 21.63 1.89
C PRO A 239 -9.70 20.77 1.97
N CYS A 240 -9.83 19.96 3.02
CA CYS A 240 -10.89 18.96 3.12
C CYS A 240 -11.94 19.31 4.19
N GLU A 241 -13.16 18.86 3.95
CA GLU A 241 -14.25 18.85 4.92
C GLU A 241 -14.82 17.44 5.02
N TYR A 242 -14.93 16.91 6.24
CA TYR A 242 -15.60 15.63 6.46
C TYR A 242 -17.10 15.84 6.66
N VAL A 243 -17.89 15.01 5.99
CA VAL A 243 -19.37 15.04 6.08
C VAL A 243 -19.91 13.65 6.31
N GLU A 244 -21.08 13.59 6.92
CA GLU A 244 -21.80 12.36 7.19
C GLU A 244 -22.37 11.75 5.90
N PRO A 245 -22.60 10.43 5.84
CA PRO A 245 -23.05 9.77 4.60
C PRO A 245 -24.35 10.31 4.02
N HIS A 246 -25.26 10.82 4.86
CA HIS A 246 -26.53 11.40 4.41
C HIS A 246 -26.36 12.77 3.73
N GLU A 247 -25.26 13.48 4.02
CA GLU A 247 -24.92 14.80 3.45
C GLU A 247 -24.24 14.69 2.09
N LEU A 248 -23.71 13.50 1.72
CA LEU A 248 -23.00 13.26 0.45
C LEU A 248 -23.78 13.74 -0.77
N LYS A 249 -25.10 13.54 -0.79
CA LYS A 249 -25.95 13.99 -1.89
C LYS A 249 -25.89 15.50 -2.04
N GLU A 250 -26.02 16.25 -0.96
CA GLU A 250 -26.03 17.70 -0.97
C GLU A 250 -24.67 18.27 -1.38
N VAL A 251 -23.58 17.80 -0.75
CA VAL A 251 -22.24 18.31 -1.07
C VAL A 251 -21.78 17.93 -2.48
N SER A 252 -22.22 16.78 -3.01
CA SER A 252 -21.92 16.39 -4.41
C SER A 252 -22.56 17.32 -5.45
N GLN A 253 -23.54 18.14 -5.03
CA GLN A 253 -24.30 19.03 -5.91
C GLN A 253 -23.93 20.49 -5.70
N ASN A 254 -23.82 20.90 -4.44
CA ASN A 254 -23.73 22.30 -4.04
C ASN A 254 -22.45 22.62 -3.26
N GLY A 255 -21.53 21.67 -3.16
CA GLY A 255 -20.27 21.86 -2.45
C GLY A 255 -19.42 23.00 -3.01
N ASP A 256 -18.64 23.62 -2.14
CA ASP A 256 -17.66 24.63 -2.53
C ASP A 256 -16.49 23.96 -3.26
N LEU A 257 -16.16 24.47 -4.44
CA LEU A 257 -15.09 23.95 -5.29
C LEU A 257 -13.69 24.24 -4.76
N ARG A 258 -13.57 25.07 -3.72
CA ARG A 258 -12.31 25.38 -3.04
C ARG A 258 -11.92 24.33 -1.98
N LYS A 259 -12.71 23.28 -1.83
CA LYS A 259 -12.46 22.15 -0.93
C LYS A 259 -12.83 20.82 -1.55
N VAL A 260 -12.36 19.76 -0.93
CA VAL A 260 -12.75 18.37 -1.21
C VAL A 260 -13.51 17.79 -0.02
N TYR A 261 -14.47 16.91 -0.27
CA TYR A 261 -15.33 16.36 0.76
C TYR A 261 -14.95 14.92 1.07
N GLY A 262 -14.80 14.58 2.34
CA GLY A 262 -14.46 13.23 2.81
C GLY A 262 -15.62 12.59 3.57
N THR A 263 -15.85 11.29 3.38
CA THR A 263 -16.81 10.53 4.19
C THR A 263 -16.22 9.18 4.56
N VAL A 264 -16.27 8.82 5.84
CA VAL A 264 -15.76 7.53 6.33
C VAL A 264 -16.93 6.60 6.62
N LEU A 265 -16.97 5.46 5.93
CA LEU A 265 -18.03 4.48 6.07
C LEU A 265 -17.62 3.32 6.96
N SER A 266 -18.32 3.20 8.08
CA SER A 266 -18.49 1.95 8.81
C SER A 266 -19.58 1.06 8.22
N ARG A 267 -19.60 -0.21 8.66
CA ARG A 267 -20.53 -1.26 8.21
C ARG A 267 -22.01 -0.85 8.28
N HIS A 268 -22.43 -0.23 9.37
CA HIS A 268 -23.83 0.16 9.59
C HIS A 268 -24.36 1.21 8.60
N HIS A 269 -23.49 1.95 7.91
CA HIS A 269 -23.93 2.95 6.94
C HIS A 269 -24.42 2.35 5.63
N HIS A 270 -24.01 1.11 5.31
CA HIS A 270 -24.30 0.53 4.00
C HIS A 270 -24.74 -0.93 4.06
N LEU A 271 -24.49 -1.65 5.15
CA LEU A 271 -24.98 -3.02 5.33
C LEU A 271 -26.31 -2.99 6.06
N VAL A 272 -27.29 -3.70 5.51
CA VAL A 272 -28.62 -3.83 6.10
C VAL A 272 -29.10 -5.27 5.97
N ARG A 273 -29.85 -5.75 6.96
CA ARG A 273 -30.50 -7.06 6.92
C ARG A 273 -31.58 -7.06 5.83
N LYS A 274 -31.68 -8.16 5.08
CA LYS A 274 -32.64 -8.31 3.97
C LYS A 274 -34.11 -8.21 4.40
N THR A 275 -34.42 -8.52 5.66
CA THR A 275 -35.80 -8.63 6.15
C THR A 275 -36.39 -7.30 6.64
N ASP A 276 -35.62 -6.52 7.40
CA ASP A 276 -36.12 -5.33 8.10
C ASP A 276 -35.26 -4.07 7.87
N GLY A 277 -34.13 -4.19 7.17
CA GLY A 277 -33.24 -3.07 6.90
C GLY A 277 -32.32 -2.66 8.06
N VAL A 278 -32.29 -3.39 9.17
CA VAL A 278 -31.47 -3.06 10.35
C VAL A 278 -30.07 -3.66 10.24
N PHE A 279 -29.05 -3.00 10.80
CA PHE A 279 -27.71 -3.54 10.92
C PHE A 279 -27.43 -4.07 12.35
N ASP A 280 -27.14 -5.37 12.47
CA ASP A 280 -26.61 -5.97 13.71
C ASP A 280 -25.17 -6.47 13.46
N PRO A 281 -24.16 -5.93 14.15
CA PRO A 281 -22.77 -6.33 13.93
C PRO A 281 -22.47 -7.77 14.36
N VAL A 282 -23.10 -8.27 15.44
CA VAL A 282 -22.84 -9.61 15.99
C VAL A 282 -23.46 -10.67 15.10
N GLU A 283 -24.66 -10.41 14.58
CA GLU A 283 -25.28 -11.32 13.62
C GLU A 283 -24.55 -11.28 12.28
N TYR A 284 -24.17 -10.10 11.78
CA TYR A 284 -23.43 -9.98 10.52
C TYR A 284 -22.13 -10.79 10.53
N ASP A 285 -21.39 -10.78 11.64
CA ASP A 285 -20.15 -11.55 11.78
C ASP A 285 -20.38 -13.08 11.69
N LYS A 286 -21.58 -13.57 12.05
CA LYS A 286 -21.93 -15.00 12.00
C LYS A 286 -22.69 -15.40 10.73
N HIS A 287 -23.50 -14.49 10.21
CA HIS A 287 -24.47 -14.71 9.14
C HIS A 287 -24.45 -13.57 8.10
N PRO A 288 -23.30 -13.29 7.45
CA PRO A 288 -23.19 -12.19 6.49
C PRO A 288 -24.11 -12.36 5.28
N GLU A 289 -24.53 -13.58 4.97
CA GLU A 289 -25.46 -13.93 3.89
C GLU A 289 -26.87 -13.36 4.09
N ARG A 290 -27.24 -12.99 5.32
CA ARG A 290 -28.53 -12.35 5.66
C ARG A 290 -28.57 -10.86 5.32
N TYR A 291 -27.44 -10.29 4.97
CA TYR A 291 -27.27 -8.86 4.72
C TYR A 291 -27.13 -8.56 3.22
N ILE A 292 -27.44 -7.33 2.85
CA ILE A 292 -27.12 -6.73 1.55
C ILE A 292 -26.43 -5.39 1.77
N SER A 293 -25.68 -4.95 0.77
CA SER A 293 -25.08 -3.62 0.75
C SER A 293 -25.98 -2.67 -0.05
N ARG A 294 -26.33 -1.52 0.53
CA ARG A 294 -27.00 -0.39 -0.13
C ARG A 294 -26.02 0.68 -0.64
N PHE A 295 -24.72 0.38 -0.61
CA PHE A 295 -23.68 1.29 -1.08
C PHE A 295 -23.92 1.76 -2.52
N ASN A 296 -24.36 0.87 -3.41
CA ASN A 296 -24.62 1.18 -4.82
C ASN A 296 -25.73 2.22 -5.04
N THR A 297 -26.75 2.27 -4.19
CA THR A 297 -27.90 3.18 -4.32
C THR A 297 -27.74 4.46 -3.50
N ASP A 298 -27.24 4.34 -2.26
CA ASP A 298 -27.33 5.43 -1.29
C ASP A 298 -26.07 6.29 -1.28
N ILE A 299 -24.92 5.74 -1.70
CA ILE A 299 -23.61 6.36 -1.50
C ILE A 299 -22.88 6.54 -2.83
N ALA A 300 -22.69 5.44 -3.58
CA ALA A 300 -21.94 5.42 -4.83
C ALA A 300 -22.40 6.44 -5.90
N PRO A 301 -23.69 6.80 -6.02
CA PRO A 301 -24.11 7.83 -6.97
C PRO A 301 -23.53 9.22 -6.67
N TYR A 302 -23.15 9.47 -5.43
CA TYR A 302 -22.64 10.74 -4.92
C TYR A 302 -21.15 10.67 -4.56
N THR A 303 -20.47 9.58 -4.92
CA THR A 303 -19.03 9.38 -4.72
C THR A 303 -18.25 9.70 -5.98
N THR A 304 -17.31 10.63 -5.89
CA THR A 304 -16.34 10.89 -6.95
C THR A 304 -15.19 9.90 -6.90
N CYS A 305 -14.67 9.59 -5.71
CA CYS A 305 -13.56 8.65 -5.52
C CYS A 305 -13.82 7.69 -4.35
N LEU A 306 -13.78 6.39 -4.60
CA LEU A 306 -13.86 5.35 -3.57
C LEU A 306 -12.45 4.90 -3.16
N ILE A 307 -12.17 4.93 -1.85
CA ILE A 307 -10.96 4.39 -1.22
C ILE A 307 -11.38 3.17 -0.41
N ASN A 308 -11.12 1.98 -0.95
CA ASN A 308 -11.54 0.74 -0.31
C ASN A 308 -10.55 0.29 0.78
N GLY A 309 -10.89 0.50 2.04
CA GLY A 309 -10.07 0.07 3.19
C GLY A 309 -10.53 -1.23 3.85
N ILE A 310 -11.56 -1.89 3.30
CA ILE A 310 -12.08 -3.16 3.81
C ILE A 310 -11.61 -4.36 2.99
N TYR A 311 -11.32 -5.46 3.68
CA TYR A 311 -11.16 -6.78 3.08
C TYR A 311 -12.53 -7.34 2.73
N TRP A 312 -12.62 -8.07 1.61
CA TRP A 312 -13.86 -8.69 1.15
C TRP A 312 -13.68 -10.20 1.10
N GLU A 313 -14.63 -10.93 1.68
CA GLU A 313 -14.71 -12.39 1.63
C GLU A 313 -15.86 -12.84 0.72
N GLN A 314 -15.73 -14.03 0.13
CA GLN A 314 -16.67 -14.54 -0.87
C GLN A 314 -18.13 -14.53 -0.42
N ASN A 315 -18.39 -14.77 0.86
CA ASN A 315 -19.75 -14.86 1.43
C ASN A 315 -20.28 -13.53 1.97
N THR A 316 -19.52 -12.43 1.79
CA THR A 316 -19.91 -11.11 2.28
C THR A 316 -20.52 -10.25 1.15
N PRO A 317 -21.51 -9.39 1.45
CA PRO A 317 -22.10 -8.51 0.45
C PRO A 317 -21.05 -7.61 -0.22
N ARG A 318 -21.11 -7.50 -1.55
CA ARG A 318 -20.24 -6.61 -2.33
C ARG A 318 -20.68 -5.15 -2.16
N LEU A 319 -19.73 -4.22 -2.13
CA LEU A 319 -20.05 -2.78 -2.20
C LEU A 319 -20.67 -2.42 -3.56
N LEU A 320 -20.05 -2.91 -4.64
CA LEU A 320 -20.49 -2.72 -6.02
C LEU A 320 -20.28 -4.02 -6.79
N THR A 321 -21.29 -4.42 -7.57
CA THR A 321 -21.15 -5.41 -8.63
C THR A 321 -20.66 -4.75 -9.92
N ARG A 322 -20.26 -5.56 -10.90
CA ARG A 322 -19.95 -5.08 -12.25
C ARG A 322 -21.14 -4.34 -12.89
N HIS A 323 -22.35 -4.85 -12.65
CA HIS A 323 -23.57 -4.23 -13.14
C HIS A 323 -23.80 -2.87 -12.48
N ASP A 324 -23.63 -2.76 -11.15
CA ASP A 324 -23.73 -1.47 -10.45
C ASP A 324 -22.75 -0.44 -11.02
N ALA A 325 -21.49 -0.83 -11.24
CA ALA A 325 -20.48 0.05 -11.81
C ALA A 325 -20.85 0.53 -13.23
N GLN A 326 -21.37 -0.36 -14.08
CA GLN A 326 -21.84 0.00 -15.42
C GLN A 326 -23.03 0.96 -15.37
N SER A 327 -24.00 0.70 -14.51
CA SER A 327 -25.17 1.56 -14.30
C SER A 327 -24.76 2.94 -13.77
N LEU A 328 -23.78 3.00 -12.87
CA LEU A 328 -23.24 4.26 -12.34
C LEU A 328 -22.48 5.10 -13.38
N LEU A 329 -21.84 4.45 -14.36
CA LEU A 329 -21.11 5.09 -15.46
C LEU A 329 -22.00 5.48 -16.64
N THR A 330 -23.22 4.96 -16.72
CA THR A 330 -24.17 5.32 -17.78
C THR A 330 -24.69 6.74 -17.50
N PRO A 331 -24.57 7.69 -18.45
CA PRO A 331 -25.16 9.00 -18.30
C PRO A 331 -26.66 8.86 -18.09
N VAL A 332 -27.20 9.48 -17.05
CA VAL A 332 -28.66 9.55 -16.86
C VAL A 332 -29.20 10.35 -18.04
N LYS A 333 -30.04 9.71 -18.86
CA LYS A 333 -30.83 10.42 -19.89
C LYS A 333 -31.78 11.35 -19.16
N SER A 334 -31.38 12.61 -18.99
CA SER A 334 -32.33 13.68 -18.72
C SER A 334 -33.29 13.74 -19.91
N SER A 335 -34.58 13.72 -19.64
CA SER A 335 -35.64 13.83 -20.65
C SER A 335 -35.42 15.08 -21.49
N GLY A 336 -34.98 14.91 -22.74
CA GLY A 336 -34.76 15.97 -23.71
C GLY A 336 -33.28 16.18 -24.02
N ILE A 337 -32.93 15.87 -25.28
CA ILE A 337 -31.64 16.06 -25.96
C ILE A 337 -30.71 14.83 -25.90
N THR A 338 -30.77 14.07 -26.99
CA THR A 338 -29.82 13.02 -27.36
C THR A 338 -28.49 13.65 -27.78
N PHE A 339 -27.39 13.39 -27.07
CA PHE A 339 -26.04 13.67 -27.58
C PHE A 339 -25.41 12.42 -28.20
N PHE A 340 -24.76 12.65 -29.35
CA PHE A 340 -24.17 11.66 -30.22
C PHE A 340 -23.09 10.79 -29.54
N LYS A 341 -23.13 9.49 -29.85
CA LYS A 341 -22.00 8.56 -29.71
C LYS A 341 -20.80 9.11 -30.46
N ASN A 342 -19.63 9.13 -29.83
CA ASN A 342 -18.40 8.51 -30.32
C ASN A 342 -17.22 8.86 -29.40
N PHE A 343 -16.49 7.82 -28.99
CA PHE A 343 -15.04 7.73 -28.71
C PHE A 343 -14.81 6.57 -27.72
N PHE A 344 -15.13 5.37 -28.18
CA PHE A 344 -14.49 4.15 -27.70
C PHE A 344 -13.24 3.99 -28.57
N TYR A 345 -12.05 4.19 -28.01
CA TYR A 345 -10.81 3.68 -28.62
C TYR A 345 -10.28 2.54 -27.75
N PRO A 346 -10.28 1.30 -28.24
CA PRO A 346 -9.57 0.21 -27.61
C PRO A 346 -8.13 0.21 -28.16
N TYR A 347 -7.16 0.65 -27.37
CA TYR A 347 -5.76 0.26 -27.59
C TYR A 347 -5.12 -0.10 -26.25
N VAL A 348 -5.34 -1.36 -25.86
CA VAL A 348 -4.40 -2.09 -25.03
C VAL A 348 -3.85 -3.20 -25.91
N HIS A 349 -2.71 -2.94 -26.55
CA HIS A 349 -1.79 -3.99 -26.96
C HIS A 349 -0.40 -3.39 -27.21
N THR A 350 0.56 -3.83 -26.39
CA THR A 350 2.01 -3.99 -26.66
C THR A 350 2.80 -2.82 -27.26
N MET A 351 3.85 -2.38 -26.56
CA MET A 351 5.22 -2.25 -27.12
C MET A 351 6.22 -1.79 -26.04
N PHE A 352 7.02 -2.75 -25.56
CA PHE A 352 8.41 -2.50 -25.16
C PHE A 352 9.25 -2.47 -26.46
N GLY A 353 10.16 -1.51 -26.61
CA GLY A 353 11.29 -1.65 -27.55
C GLY A 353 11.65 -0.46 -28.45
N SER A 354 12.46 0.46 -27.89
CA SER A 354 13.76 0.94 -28.41
C SER A 354 13.92 1.84 -29.67
N PHE A 355 14.80 2.85 -29.46
CA PHE A 355 15.61 3.69 -30.38
C PHE A 355 15.02 4.96 -31.05
N LEU A 356 15.74 6.07 -30.84
CA LEU A 356 15.72 7.41 -31.50
C LEU A 356 16.82 7.44 -32.62
N PRO A 357 17.04 8.54 -33.40
CA PRO A 357 16.23 9.59 -34.11
C PRO A 357 16.73 9.73 -35.61
N PRO A 358 16.72 10.88 -36.40
CA PRO A 358 16.21 12.27 -36.23
C PRO A 358 15.59 13.05 -37.45
N PHE A 359 15.10 14.30 -37.22
CA PHE A 359 14.91 15.53 -38.09
C PHE A 359 14.18 15.43 -39.47
N SER A 360 13.33 16.33 -40.05
CA SER A 360 12.89 17.75 -39.90
C SER A 360 11.59 17.98 -40.79
N PRO A 361 11.14 19.18 -41.24
CA PRO A 361 10.01 19.95 -40.70
C PRO A 361 8.79 20.23 -41.65
N ALA A 362 7.77 20.88 -41.07
CA ALA A 362 6.70 21.71 -41.70
C ALA A 362 5.50 21.05 -42.42
N SER A 363 4.32 21.19 -41.81
CA SER A 363 3.10 21.64 -42.52
C SER A 363 2.06 22.21 -41.54
N SER A 364 1.48 23.32 -41.94
CA SER A 364 0.50 24.17 -41.26
C SER A 364 -0.88 23.51 -41.14
N PHE A 365 -1.46 23.50 -39.93
CA PHE A 365 -2.88 23.18 -39.72
C PHE A 365 -3.69 24.46 -39.41
N PRO A 366 -4.95 24.57 -39.90
CA PRO A 366 -5.79 25.75 -39.69
C PRO A 366 -6.27 25.83 -38.22
N PRO A 367 -6.67 27.03 -37.74
CA PRO A 367 -7.10 27.21 -36.36
C PRO A 367 -8.43 26.48 -36.10
N PRO A 368 -8.64 25.92 -34.89
CA PRO A 368 -9.92 25.31 -34.55
C PRO A 368 -11.01 26.37 -34.39
N PRO A 369 -12.28 26.05 -34.67
CA PRO A 369 -13.39 26.99 -34.53
C PRO A 369 -13.61 27.35 -33.06
N SER A 370 -13.96 28.61 -32.83
CA SER A 370 -14.31 29.18 -31.53
C SER A 370 -15.51 28.44 -30.91
N LEU A 371 -15.28 27.77 -29.78
CA LEU A 371 -16.35 27.19 -28.95
C LEU A 371 -16.80 28.23 -27.91
N SER A 372 -18.03 28.73 -28.08
CA SER A 372 -18.76 29.50 -27.06
C SER A 372 -19.09 28.62 -25.84
N PRO A 373 -19.15 29.18 -24.62
CA PRO A 373 -19.37 28.40 -23.41
C PRO A 373 -20.84 28.02 -23.28
N HIS A 374 -21.17 26.73 -23.34
CA HIS A 374 -22.49 26.22 -22.96
C HIS A 374 -22.41 25.24 -21.79
N PRO A 375 -23.37 25.32 -20.84
CA PRO A 375 -23.33 24.58 -19.59
C PRO A 375 -23.98 23.21 -19.78
N LEU A 376 -23.38 22.16 -19.22
CA LEU A 376 -24.03 21.00 -18.61
C LEU A 376 -22.94 20.02 -18.15
N ALA A 377 -22.76 19.93 -16.82
CA ALA A 377 -21.77 19.08 -16.18
C ALA A 377 -22.16 17.60 -16.34
N THR A 378 -21.43 16.87 -17.18
CA THR A 378 -21.48 15.41 -17.18
C THR A 378 -20.70 14.94 -15.95
N ARG A 379 -21.38 14.46 -14.90
CA ARG A 379 -20.73 14.03 -13.64
C ARG A 379 -19.78 12.86 -13.90
N GLN A 380 -18.48 13.09 -13.72
CA GLN A 380 -17.44 12.09 -13.92
C GLN A 380 -17.19 11.33 -12.62
N LYS A 381 -17.63 10.08 -12.55
CA LYS A 381 -17.35 9.19 -11.40
C LYS A 381 -16.00 8.47 -11.61
N LEU A 382 -15.26 8.28 -10.52
CA LEU A 382 -14.01 7.52 -10.49
C LEU A 382 -14.06 6.46 -9.39
N PHE A 383 -13.96 5.19 -9.78
CA PHE A 383 -13.74 4.10 -8.84
C PHE A 383 -12.28 3.66 -8.97
N CYS A 384 -11.43 4.09 -8.04
CA CYS A 384 -10.08 3.57 -7.90
C CYS A 384 -10.04 2.53 -6.77
N LEU A 385 -10.16 1.25 -7.10
CA LEU A 385 -9.79 0.19 -6.15
C LEU A 385 -8.26 0.07 -6.11
N TYR A 386 -7.67 0.31 -4.94
CA TYR A 386 -6.33 -0.16 -4.61
C TYR A 386 -6.51 -1.35 -3.66
N LEU A 387 -6.08 -2.54 -4.08
CA LEU A 387 -5.92 -3.73 -3.24
C LEU A 387 -4.44 -4.10 -3.19
#